data_AF-A0JSR1-F1
#
_entry.id   AF-A0JSR1-F1
#
_cell.length_a   1.000
_cell.length_b   1.000
_cell.length_c   1.000
_cell.angle_alpha   90.00
_cell.angle_beta   90.00
_cell.angle_gamma   90.00
#
_symmetry.space_group_name_H-M   'P 1'
#
loop_
_entity.id
_entity.type
_entity.pdbx_description
1 polymer ?
#
loop_
_entity_poly.entity_id
_entity_poly.type
_entity_poly.pdbx_seq_one_letter_code
_entity_poly.pdbx_strand_id
1 'polypeptide(L)' 'MNAILEGFRGFARYFGGVMGADAYAKYLEHHAASGHEDAPMTEREFWRDHTDRQDSNPQGRCC' A
#
# COMPACT_ATOMS: atom_id res chain seq x y z
N MET A 1 -2.55 27.25 -10.08
CA MET A 1 -1.84 25.99 -10.39
C MET A 1 -2.29 24.88 -9.42
N ASN A 2 -3.60 24.60 -9.33
CA ASN A 2 -4.14 23.62 -8.37
C ASN A 2 -4.90 22.44 -9.02
N ALA A 3 -5.21 22.54 -10.32
CA ALA A 3 -5.95 21.49 -11.03
C ALA A 3 -5.16 20.18 -11.14
N ILE A 4 -3.82 20.25 -11.15
CA ILE A 4 -2.94 19.08 -11.20
C ILE A 4 -2.95 18.32 -9.87
N LEU A 5 -3.00 19.02 -8.73
CA LEU A 5 -3.07 18.43 -7.39
C LEU A 5 -4.43 17.77 -7.14
N GLU A 6 -5.51 18.42 -7.55
CA GLU A 6 -6.87 17.87 -7.47
C GLU A 6 -7.05 16.64 -8.38
N GLY A 7 -6.48 16.68 -9.59
CA GLY A 7 -6.43 15.55 -10.52
C GLY A 7 -5.66 14.35 -9.95
N PHE A 8 -4.53 14.58 -9.28
CA PHE A 8 -3.76 13.54 -8.60
C PHE A 8 -4.55 12.90 -7.45
N ARG A 9 -5.30 13.70 -6.69
CA ARG A 9 -6.11 13.22 -5.56
C ARG A 9 -7.29 12.36 -6.03
N GLY A 10 -7.93 12.74 -7.14
CA GLY A 10 -8.97 11.95 -7.79
C GLY A 10 -8.44 10.66 -8.39
N PHE A 11 -7.25 10.70 -9.00
CA PHE A 11 -6.57 9.53 -9.56
C PHE A 11 -6.10 8.57 -8.46
N ALA A 12 -5.55 9.06 -7.36
CA ALA A 12 -5.20 8.26 -6.18
C ALA A 12 -6.43 7.58 -5.55
N ARG A 13 -7.57 8.29 -5.44
CA ARG A 13 -8.85 7.71 -5.01
C ARG A 13 -9.38 6.64 -5.96
N TYR A 14 -9.25 6.85 -7.27
CA TYR A 14 -9.70 5.92 -8.30
C TYR A 14 -8.83 4.65 -8.34
N PHE A 15 -7.51 4.78 -8.23
CA PHE A 15 -6.58 3.66 -8.13
C PHE A 15 -6.64 2.95 -6.77
N GLY A 16 -6.94 3.68 -5.68
CA GLY A 16 -7.14 3.13 -4.35
C GLY A 16 -8.33 2.16 -4.23
N GLY A 17 -9.26 2.22 -5.18
CA GLY A 17 -10.40 1.31 -5.28
C GLY A 17 -10.20 0.09 -6.18
N VAL A 18 -9.21 0.08 -7.09
CA VAL A 18 -9.24 -0.88 -8.21
C VAL A 18 -8.17 -1.97 -8.19
N MET A 19 -6.90 -1.73 -7.89
CA MET A 19 -5.91 -2.83 -7.98
C MET A 19 -4.65 -2.51 -7.20
N GLY A 20 -4.48 -3.08 -5.99
CA GLY A 20 -3.19 -3.38 -5.33
C GLY A 20 -2.18 -2.26 -5.06
N ALA A 21 -2.16 -1.17 -5.81
CA ALA A 21 -1.13 -0.13 -5.83
C ALA A 21 -1.17 0.79 -4.61
N ASP A 22 -2.29 0.79 -3.88
CA ASP A 22 -2.49 1.61 -2.69
C ASP A 22 -2.10 0.88 -1.38
N ALA A 23 -1.58 -0.34 -1.47
CA ALA A 23 -1.21 -1.13 -0.29
C ALA A 23 -0.13 -0.43 0.58
N TYR A 24 0.84 0.24 -0.07
CA TYR A 24 1.89 0.97 0.65
C TYR A 24 1.36 2.27 1.30
N ALA A 25 0.45 3.00 0.62
CA ALA A 25 -0.19 4.18 1.20
C ALA A 25 -1.01 3.81 2.45
N LYS A 26 -1.82 2.75 2.36
CA LYS A 26 -2.56 2.19 3.52
C LYS A 26 -1.63 1.77 4.66
N TYR A 27 -0.47 1.19 4.34
CA TYR A 27 0.54 0.84 5.34
C TYR A 27 1.06 2.09 6.07
N LEU A 28 1.38 3.16 5.35
CA LEU A 28 1.84 4.41 5.95
C LEU A 28 0.75 5.07 6.82
N GLU A 29 -0.50 5.08 6.36
CA GLU A 29 -1.63 5.56 7.15
C GLU A 29 -1.80 4.74 8.44
N HIS A 30 -1.71 3.41 8.34
CA HIS A 30 -1.79 2.52 9.50
C HIS A 30 -0.61 2.71 10.45
N HIS A 31 0.62 2.85 9.93
CA HIS A 31 1.82 3.09 10.72
C HIS A 31 1.72 4.41 11.49
N ALA A 32 1.28 5.48 10.81
CA ALA A 32 1.05 6.78 11.41
C ALA A 32 -0.07 6.73 12.48
N ALA A 33 -1.16 6.02 12.20
CA ALA A 33 -2.26 5.85 13.14
C ALA A 33 -1.89 4.97 14.36
N SER A 34 -0.98 4.02 14.17
CA SER A 34 -0.53 3.10 15.23
C SER A 34 0.49 3.74 16.18
N GLY A 35 1.00 4.93 15.85
CA GLY A 35 1.89 5.69 16.73
C GLY A 35 3.25 5.02 16.97
N HIS A 36 3.70 4.17 16.04
CA HIS A 36 5.06 3.61 16.12
C HIS A 36 6.09 4.73 15.95
N GLU A 37 7.00 4.86 16.92
CA GLU A 37 8.13 5.80 16.89
C GLU A 37 9.26 5.36 15.94
N ASP A 38 9.20 4.11 15.45
CA ASP A 38 10.17 3.55 14.54
C ASP A 38 9.95 4.04 13.10
N ALA A 39 10.99 3.98 12.27
CA ALA A 39 10.87 4.43 10.88
C ALA A 39 10.02 3.42 10.09
N PRO A 40 9.03 3.88 9.30
CA PRO A 40 8.27 2.97 8.44
C PRO A 40 9.21 2.29 7.44
N MET A 41 8.89 1.05 7.07
CA MET A 41 9.62 0.32 6.05
C MET A 41 9.64 1.09 4.73
N THR A 42 10.73 0.97 3.99
CA THR A 42 10.78 1.55 2.64
C THR A 42 9.82 0.83 1.69
N GLU A 43 9.37 1.51 0.64
CA GLU A 43 8.45 0.94 -0.35
C GLU A 43 8.95 -0.41 -0.93
N ARG A 44 10.25 -0.52 -1.21
CA ARG A 44 10.86 -1.75 -1.71
C ARG A 44 10.79 -2.89 -0.69
N GLU A 45 11.02 -2.59 0.58
CA GLU A 45 10.95 -3.59 1.65
C GLU A 45 9.53 -4.05 1.89
N PHE A 46 8.57 -3.11 1.86
CA PHE A 46 7.16 -3.41 1.93
C PHE A 46 6.74 -4.36 0.80
N TRP A 47 7.12 -4.08 -0.46
CA TRP A 47 6.76 -4.94 -1.59
C TRP A 47 7.42 -6.31 -1.53
N ARG A 48 8.69 -6.39 -1.13
CA ARG A 48 9.38 -7.67 -0.92
C ARG A 48 8.65 -8.53 0.10
N ASP A 49 8.34 -7.97 1.25
CA ASP A 49 7.63 -8.63 2.36
C ASP A 49 6.18 -8.97 1.99
N HIS A 50 5.50 -8.10 1.24
CA HIS A 50 4.17 -8.38 0.70
C HIS A 50 4.17 -9.58 -0.26
N THR A 51 5.10 -9.62 -1.21
CA THR A 51 5.25 -10.74 -2.14
C THR A 51 5.66 -12.02 -1.41
N ASP A 52 6.58 -11.95 -0.44
CA ASP A 52 7.01 -13.09 0.36
C ASP A 52 5.85 -13.72 1.13
N ARG A 53 4.96 -12.91 1.73
CA ARG A 53 3.74 -13.41 2.37
C ARG A 53 2.76 -14.04 1.39
N GLN A 54 2.63 -13.51 0.18
CA GLN A 54 1.77 -14.09 -0.86
C GLN A 54 2.33 -15.42 -1.39
N ASP A 55 3.65 -15.52 -1.50
CA ASP A 55 4.35 -16.73 -1.95
C ASP A 55 4.35 -17.83 -0.87
N SER A 56 4.63 -17.46 0.38
CA SER A 56 4.68 -18.36 1.54
C SER A 56 3.29 -18.79 2.02
N ASN A 57 2.24 -18.02 1.72
CA ASN A 57 0.88 -18.32 2.13
C ASN A 57 -0.09 -18.26 0.94
N PRO A 58 0.03 -19.20 -0.01
CA PRO A 58 -0.84 -19.28 -1.18
C PRO A 58 -2.21 -19.80 -0.73
N GLN A 59 -2.98 -18.94 -0.06
CA GLN A 59 -4.38 -19.18 0.32
C GLN A 59 -5.18 -19.38 -0.98
N GLY A 60 -5.30 -20.63 -1.44
CA GLY A 60 -5.93 -20.99 -2.70
C GLY A 60 -5.30 -22.15 -3.48
N ARG A 61 -4.23 -22.80 -2.97
CA ARG A 61 -3.64 -24.01 -3.59
C ARG A 61 -4.09 -25.35 -2.96
N CYS A 62 -5.28 -25.41 -2.40
CA CYS A 62 -6.05 -26.67 -2.35
C CYS A 62 -7.17 -26.51 -3.40
N CYS A 63 -7.12 -27.20 -4.54
CA CYS A 63 -7.46 -28.62 -4.68
C CYS A 63 -8.74 -28.95 -3.89
#